data_AF-A0A7S4V784-F1
#
_entry.id   AF-A0A7S4V784-F1
#
_cell.length_a   1.000
_cell.length_b   1.000
_cell.length_c   1.000
_cell.angle_alpha   90.00
_cell.angle_beta   90.00
_cell.angle_gamma   90.00
#
_symmetry.space_group_name_H-M   'P 1'
#
loop_
_entity.id
_entity.type
_entity.pdbx_description
1 polymer ?
#
loop_
_entity_poly.entity_id
_entity_poly.type
_entity_poly.pdbx_seq_one_letter_code
_entity_poly.pdbx_strand_id
1 'polypeptide(L)'
;MTSRTSGATSSSVRRWSLFTALILLLSNSAYAQEPDQCTENIVVGGCDPNDEEYCKQHCELFGTTYLRDKCCKHVAINTNLLAFEEADLWKPRLANFHKCTGANIHIAYVEGGEDAMEDALKFDVGVNGDPTSGQGIYDAYIVQAPWLTSVFEGLESLSERIKLNDNVIRFNDINQASRSAVSFDGQVRALPLDADYIAMGYRQDVFNKHASRYLEEFGEELTVPRTIEEMVIISERLNGWDHNGDGEGDWGFCLTPQTNYFQAFVAPHLQTQLKDDKDADTGQNIFFDVDTFEPLIYNDGFRKAVELYWRFVKSSNCQYQTPNGQKCSRKTAFPTGRCAGVISMPGTLTNLLREGGKYAPPPENRMDEFLEEGQYWGRREVFPAAPKYAPPPENRMDEFLEEGQYWG
;
A
#
# COMPACT_ATOMS: atom_id res chain seq x y z
N MET A 1 -54.98 11.88 -13.78
CA MET A 1 -54.16 10.82 -14.43
C MET A 1 -52.76 11.38 -14.61
N THR A 2 -51.67 10.79 -14.13
CA THR A 2 -51.47 9.68 -13.19
C THR A 2 -50.02 9.81 -12.72
N SER A 3 -49.76 9.93 -11.42
CA SER A 3 -48.39 9.97 -10.92
C SER A 3 -47.73 8.59 -11.04
N ARG A 4 -46.43 8.56 -11.37
CA ARG A 4 -45.58 7.40 -11.16
C ARG A 4 -44.42 7.77 -10.24
N THR A 5 -44.67 7.61 -8.95
CA THR A 5 -43.61 7.42 -7.95
C THR A 5 -43.07 6.00 -8.09
N SER A 6 -41.91 5.82 -8.71
CA SER A 6 -41.19 4.53 -8.71
C SER A 6 -40.26 4.48 -7.50
N GLY A 7 -40.60 3.64 -6.52
CA GLY A 7 -39.80 3.47 -5.30
C GLY A 7 -38.51 2.69 -5.55
N ALA A 8 -37.38 3.25 -5.11
CA ALA A 8 -36.05 2.62 -5.12
C ALA A 8 -35.54 2.49 -3.67
N THR A 9 -36.12 1.56 -2.89
CA THR A 9 -35.95 1.54 -1.42
C THR A 9 -35.86 0.15 -0.79
N SER A 10 -35.27 -0.85 -1.47
CA SER A 10 -35.08 -2.20 -0.88
C SER A 10 -33.81 -2.93 -1.33
N SER A 11 -33.57 -3.07 -2.65
CA SER A 11 -32.43 -3.85 -3.17
C SER A 11 -31.08 -3.15 -2.96
N SER A 12 -30.97 -1.85 -3.25
CA SER A 12 -29.73 -1.07 -3.05
C SER A 12 -29.33 -1.01 -1.57
N VAL A 13 -30.30 -0.86 -0.66
CA VAL A 13 -30.07 -0.87 0.79
C VAL A 13 -29.52 -2.23 1.26
N ARG A 14 -30.08 -3.33 0.75
CA ARG A 14 -29.61 -4.70 1.09
C ARG A 14 -28.20 -4.99 0.57
N ARG A 15 -27.85 -4.55 -0.65
CA ARG A 15 -26.49 -4.66 -1.19
C ARG A 15 -25.45 -3.82 -0.44
N TRP A 16 -25.88 -2.87 0.39
CA TRP A 16 -24.96 -1.92 1.03
C TRP A 16 -24.50 -2.30 2.44
N SER A 17 -25.38 -2.87 3.27
CA SER A 17 -24.99 -3.44 4.58
C SER A 17 -23.88 -4.50 4.46
N LEU A 18 -23.79 -5.08 3.27
CA LEU A 18 -22.75 -5.99 2.78
C LEU A 18 -21.36 -5.35 2.64
N PHE A 19 -21.27 -4.17 2.01
CA PHE A 19 -19.97 -3.56 1.69
C PHE A 19 -19.26 -2.94 2.88
N THR A 20 -20.00 -2.27 3.76
CA THR A 20 -19.42 -1.74 5.01
C THR A 20 -18.79 -2.85 5.85
N ALA A 21 -19.41 -4.03 5.87
CA ALA A 21 -18.89 -5.17 6.61
C ALA A 21 -17.63 -5.77 5.97
N LEU A 22 -17.61 -5.89 4.64
CA LEU A 22 -16.45 -6.41 3.92
C LEU A 22 -15.18 -5.61 4.21
N ILE A 23 -15.30 -4.27 4.23
CA ILE A 23 -14.16 -3.37 4.38
C ILE A 23 -13.62 -3.36 5.82
N LEU A 24 -14.49 -3.44 6.81
CA LEU A 24 -14.11 -3.50 8.23
C LEU A 24 -13.38 -4.77 8.66
N LEU A 25 -13.51 -5.86 7.89
CA LEU A 25 -12.78 -7.11 8.15
C LEU A 25 -11.33 -7.05 7.65
N LEU A 26 -10.92 -6.03 6.88
CA LEU A 26 -9.69 -6.09 6.10
C LEU A 26 -8.41 -5.61 6.82
N SER A 27 -8.52 -4.93 7.96
CA SER A 27 -7.37 -4.55 8.80
C SER A 27 -7.13 -5.54 9.95
N ASN A 28 -5.86 -5.71 10.35
CA ASN A 28 -5.32 -6.61 11.40
C ASN A 28 -5.30 -8.13 11.11
N SER A 29 -4.27 -8.78 11.68
CA SER A 29 -3.75 -10.09 11.25
C SER A 29 -3.46 -11.05 12.43
N ALA A 30 -3.97 -12.29 12.38
CA ALA A 30 -3.55 -13.45 13.18
C ALA A 30 -4.02 -14.79 12.56
N TYR A 31 -3.53 -15.94 13.05
CA TYR A 31 -3.67 -17.33 12.52
C TYR A 31 -4.29 -18.29 13.57
N ALA A 32 -4.74 -19.53 13.28
CA ALA A 32 -5.29 -20.17 12.07
C ALA A 32 -5.71 -21.65 12.39
N GLN A 33 -6.65 -22.23 11.61
CA GLN A 33 -7.03 -23.68 11.54
C GLN A 33 -7.60 -24.36 12.84
N GLU A 34 -8.44 -25.41 12.85
CA GLU A 34 -9.29 -26.17 11.87
C GLU A 34 -10.47 -26.92 12.61
N PRO A 35 -11.36 -27.76 12.02
CA PRO A 35 -12.75 -27.95 12.47
C PRO A 35 -13.13 -29.33 13.06
N ASP A 36 -14.35 -29.49 13.63
CA ASP A 36 -15.34 -30.50 13.14
C ASP A 36 -16.80 -30.43 13.71
N GLN A 37 -17.76 -30.93 12.90
CA GLN A 37 -19.09 -31.57 13.18
C GLN A 37 -20.12 -31.02 14.21
N CYS A 38 -21.38 -30.71 13.79
CA CYS A 38 -22.54 -31.64 13.83
C CYS A 38 -23.96 -31.06 13.50
N THR A 39 -24.76 -31.87 12.79
CA THR A 39 -26.26 -31.97 12.74
C THR A 39 -27.16 -30.84 12.19
N GLU A 40 -28.20 -31.24 11.45
CA GLU A 40 -29.03 -30.40 10.58
C GLU A 40 -30.31 -29.84 11.23
N ASN A 41 -30.65 -28.58 10.91
CA ASN A 41 -32.01 -28.04 10.85
C ASN A 41 -32.18 -27.34 9.50
N ILE A 42 -33.40 -27.29 8.93
CA ILE A 42 -33.61 -27.02 7.49
C ILE A 42 -33.03 -25.67 7.03
N VAL A 43 -31.91 -25.77 6.31
CA VAL A 43 -31.07 -24.66 5.87
C VAL A 43 -31.48 -24.13 4.50
N VAL A 44 -31.63 -22.81 4.36
CA VAL A 44 -31.61 -22.13 3.05
C VAL A 44 -30.24 -21.45 2.86
N GLY A 45 -29.30 -22.14 2.23
CA GLY A 45 -28.02 -21.56 1.78
C GLY A 45 -26.88 -21.47 2.80
N GLY A 46 -27.03 -21.97 4.03
CA GLY A 46 -25.94 -22.21 4.99
C GLY A 46 -26.15 -21.64 6.40
N CYS A 47 -27.17 -20.81 6.62
CA CYS A 47 -27.25 -19.90 7.76
C CYS A 47 -28.69 -19.81 8.31
N ASP A 48 -28.91 -20.02 9.62
CA ASP A 48 -30.19 -19.80 10.30
C ASP A 48 -30.15 -18.51 11.16
N PRO A 49 -30.96 -17.46 10.85
CA PRO A 49 -30.98 -16.22 11.62
C PRO A 49 -31.49 -16.37 13.07
N ASN A 50 -32.08 -17.52 13.42
CA ASN A 50 -32.60 -17.80 14.77
C ASN A 50 -31.57 -18.53 15.65
N ASP A 51 -30.46 -19.01 15.08
CA ASP A 51 -29.37 -19.64 15.84
C ASP A 51 -28.49 -18.56 16.48
N GLU A 52 -28.97 -17.99 17.59
CA GLU A 52 -28.25 -16.96 18.33
C GLU A 52 -26.84 -17.40 18.79
N GLU A 53 -26.62 -18.70 19.01
CA GLU A 53 -25.33 -19.22 19.46
C GLU A 53 -24.33 -19.26 18.30
N TYR A 54 -24.74 -19.78 17.13
CA TYR A 54 -23.97 -19.70 15.89
C TYR A 54 -23.64 -18.25 15.53
N CYS A 55 -24.62 -17.35 15.59
CA CYS A 55 -24.42 -15.92 15.32
C CYS A 55 -23.39 -15.30 16.26
N LYS A 56 -23.44 -15.56 17.58
CA LYS A 56 -22.46 -15.04 18.55
C LYS A 56 -21.05 -15.60 18.30
N GLN A 57 -20.93 -16.88 17.93
CA GLN A 57 -19.65 -17.51 17.63
C GLN A 57 -19.01 -17.01 16.31
N HIS A 58 -19.82 -16.70 15.28
CA HIS A 58 -19.31 -16.45 13.91
C HIS A 58 -19.43 -15.00 13.42
N CYS A 59 -20.23 -14.15 14.08
CA CYS A 59 -20.40 -12.73 13.71
C CYS A 59 -19.62 -11.75 14.61
N GLU A 60 -18.71 -12.25 15.46
CA GLU A 60 -17.79 -11.45 16.29
C GLU A 60 -16.35 -11.54 15.76
N LEU A 61 -16.20 -11.21 14.48
CA LEU A 61 -14.93 -11.34 13.76
C LEU A 61 -13.98 -10.19 14.13
N PHE A 62 -12.70 -10.49 14.37
CA PHE A 62 -11.62 -9.53 14.56
C PHE A 62 -11.89 -8.43 15.62
N GLY A 63 -12.67 -8.75 16.66
CA GLY A 63 -13.00 -7.81 17.73
C GLY A 63 -14.05 -6.75 17.38
N THR A 64 -14.64 -6.78 16.18
CA THR A 64 -15.76 -5.91 15.83
C THR A 64 -17.12 -6.59 16.07
N THR A 65 -18.06 -5.81 16.60
CA THR A 65 -19.45 -6.22 16.80
C THR A 65 -20.34 -5.90 15.59
N TYR A 66 -19.77 -5.32 14.51
CA TYR A 66 -20.53 -4.83 13.35
C TYR A 66 -21.42 -5.86 12.68
N LEU A 67 -21.00 -7.12 12.74
CA LEU A 67 -21.68 -8.22 12.09
C LEU A 67 -22.75 -8.89 12.96
N ARG A 68 -22.78 -8.64 14.28
CA ARG A 68 -23.75 -9.25 15.21
C ARG A 68 -25.20 -9.04 14.75
N ASP A 69 -25.53 -7.83 14.29
CA ASP A 69 -26.88 -7.53 13.82
C ASP A 69 -27.13 -7.98 12.37
N LYS A 70 -26.16 -8.56 11.67
CA LYS A 70 -26.25 -8.95 10.25
C LYS A 70 -26.33 -10.46 10.03
N CYS A 71 -26.43 -11.24 11.10
CA CYS A 71 -26.53 -12.70 11.04
C CYS A 71 -27.65 -13.15 10.08
N CYS A 72 -27.27 -13.90 9.04
CA CYS A 72 -28.10 -14.38 7.93
C CYS A 72 -28.99 -13.33 7.23
N LYS A 73 -28.78 -12.01 7.44
CA LYS A 73 -29.60 -10.94 6.82
C LYS A 73 -29.40 -10.79 5.31
N HIS A 74 -28.37 -11.44 4.76
CA HIS A 74 -27.95 -11.33 3.37
C HIS A 74 -27.92 -12.67 2.64
N VAL A 75 -28.62 -13.70 3.18
CA VAL A 75 -28.92 -14.95 2.47
C VAL A 75 -29.44 -14.67 1.05
N ALA A 76 -28.88 -15.38 0.08
CA ALA A 76 -29.16 -15.26 -1.35
C ALA A 76 -28.86 -13.88 -1.99
N ILE A 77 -28.13 -12.99 -1.31
CA ILE A 77 -27.50 -11.84 -1.98
C ILE A 77 -26.16 -12.29 -2.56
N ASN A 78 -26.03 -12.14 -3.87
CA ASN A 78 -24.79 -12.35 -4.61
C ASN A 78 -24.23 -10.97 -4.99
N THR A 79 -22.91 -10.83 -4.87
CA THR A 79 -22.18 -9.58 -5.08
C THR A 79 -20.90 -9.87 -5.87
N ASN A 80 -20.62 -9.09 -6.92
CA ASN A 80 -19.39 -9.19 -7.70
C ASN A 80 -18.42 -8.08 -7.31
N LEU A 81 -17.14 -8.40 -7.10
CA LEU A 81 -16.08 -7.44 -6.79
C LEU A 81 -14.92 -7.62 -7.77
N LEU A 82 -14.40 -6.50 -8.30
CA LEU A 82 -13.23 -6.50 -9.18
C LEU A 82 -11.94 -6.20 -8.41
N ALA A 83 -10.91 -7.00 -8.61
CA ALA A 83 -9.58 -6.78 -8.03
C ALA A 83 -8.47 -7.04 -9.07
N PHE A 84 -7.26 -6.57 -8.79
CA PHE A 84 -6.10 -6.74 -9.68
C PHE A 84 -5.21 -7.93 -9.31
N GLU A 85 -5.21 -8.40 -8.06
CA GLU A 85 -4.50 -9.62 -7.66
C GLU A 85 -5.23 -10.36 -6.53
N GLU A 86 -4.94 -11.65 -6.39
CA GLU A 86 -5.45 -12.47 -5.29
C GLU A 86 -4.56 -12.32 -4.04
N ALA A 87 -5.19 -12.04 -2.90
CA ALA A 87 -4.54 -12.02 -1.59
C ALA A 87 -5.07 -13.14 -0.68
N ASP A 88 -4.15 -13.96 -0.13
CA ASP A 88 -4.53 -15.10 0.73
C ASP A 88 -5.24 -14.68 2.03
N LEU A 89 -5.05 -13.42 2.48
CA LEU A 89 -5.78 -12.85 3.62
C LEU A 89 -7.28 -12.64 3.33
N TRP A 90 -7.70 -12.53 2.06
CA TRP A 90 -9.11 -12.28 1.72
C TRP A 90 -9.95 -13.56 1.77
N LYS A 91 -9.41 -14.69 1.28
CA LYS A 91 -10.11 -16.01 1.26
C LYS A 91 -10.80 -16.37 2.59
N PRO A 92 -10.13 -16.40 3.76
CA PRO A 92 -10.77 -16.73 5.03
C PRO A 92 -11.75 -15.64 5.49
N ARG A 93 -11.50 -14.36 5.16
CA ARG A 93 -12.40 -13.24 5.51
C ARG A 93 -13.72 -13.32 4.75
N LEU A 94 -13.68 -13.63 3.45
CA LEU A 94 -14.86 -13.90 2.62
C LEU A 94 -15.67 -15.10 3.16
N ALA A 95 -14.98 -16.19 3.51
CA ALA A 95 -15.63 -17.37 4.08
C ALA A 95 -16.32 -17.08 5.42
N ASN A 96 -15.68 -16.32 6.32
CA ASN A 96 -16.27 -15.93 7.60
C ASN A 96 -17.43 -14.94 7.41
N PHE A 97 -17.30 -14.01 6.48
CA PHE A 97 -18.36 -13.06 6.13
C PHE A 97 -19.60 -13.75 5.52
N HIS A 98 -19.39 -14.74 4.65
CA HIS A 98 -20.44 -15.62 4.13
C HIS A 98 -21.12 -16.41 5.24
N LYS A 99 -20.35 -17.10 6.10
CA LYS A 99 -20.87 -17.86 7.25
C LYS A 99 -21.76 -17.00 8.14
N CYS A 100 -21.33 -15.80 8.52
CA CYS A 100 -22.13 -14.91 9.34
C CYS A 100 -23.38 -14.39 8.60
N THR A 101 -23.24 -13.85 7.38
CA THR A 101 -24.32 -13.04 6.77
C THR A 101 -25.19 -13.79 5.76
N GLY A 102 -24.76 -14.95 5.28
CA GLY A 102 -25.38 -15.72 4.21
C GLY A 102 -25.14 -15.19 2.79
N ALA A 103 -24.35 -14.13 2.62
CA ALA A 103 -24.08 -13.53 1.31
C ALA A 103 -22.95 -14.23 0.56
N ASN A 104 -23.04 -14.24 -0.77
CA ASN A 104 -21.99 -14.76 -1.65
C ASN A 104 -21.26 -13.59 -2.31
N ILE A 105 -19.96 -13.48 -2.05
CA ILE A 105 -19.09 -12.51 -2.71
C ILE A 105 -18.18 -13.26 -3.67
N HIS A 106 -18.30 -12.94 -4.95
CA HIS A 106 -17.38 -13.41 -5.98
C HIS A 106 -16.36 -12.30 -6.27
N ILE A 107 -15.06 -12.61 -6.12
CA ILE A 107 -14.00 -11.72 -6.59
C ILE A 107 -13.57 -12.20 -7.98
N ALA A 108 -13.69 -11.30 -8.96
CA ALA A 108 -13.08 -11.43 -10.27
C ALA A 108 -11.73 -10.71 -10.28
N TYR A 109 -10.75 -11.29 -10.97
CA TYR A 109 -9.41 -10.71 -11.11
C TYR A 109 -9.19 -10.26 -12.56
N VAL A 110 -8.66 -9.05 -12.74
CA VAL A 110 -8.38 -8.48 -14.06
C VAL A 110 -7.26 -9.25 -14.76
N GLU A 111 -7.47 -9.63 -16.02
CA GLU A 111 -6.43 -10.18 -16.87
C GLU A 111 -5.37 -9.11 -17.18
N GLY A 112 -4.10 -9.39 -16.88
CA GLY A 112 -3.01 -8.40 -16.88
C GLY A 112 -2.71 -7.80 -15.50
N GLY A 113 -3.59 -8.01 -14.51
CA GLY A 113 -3.38 -7.63 -13.12
C GLY A 113 -3.33 -6.12 -12.89
N GLU A 114 -2.43 -5.67 -12.01
CA GLU A 114 -2.28 -4.26 -11.60
C GLU A 114 -2.10 -3.32 -12.80
N ASP A 115 -1.25 -3.70 -13.76
CA ASP A 115 -0.93 -2.93 -14.98
C ASP A 115 -2.17 -2.72 -15.90
N ALA A 116 -3.28 -3.46 -15.70
CA ALA A 116 -4.51 -3.40 -16.51
C ALA A 116 -5.76 -2.90 -15.75
N MET A 117 -5.66 -2.66 -14.44
CA MET A 117 -6.82 -2.37 -13.58
C MET A 117 -7.50 -1.02 -13.90
N GLU A 118 -6.74 0.00 -14.31
CA GLU A 118 -7.29 1.32 -14.63
C GLU A 118 -8.28 1.27 -15.81
N ASP A 119 -7.92 0.53 -16.87
CA ASP A 119 -8.78 0.39 -18.04
C ASP A 119 -10.00 -0.49 -17.75
N ALA A 120 -9.84 -1.52 -16.89
CA ALA A 120 -10.95 -2.33 -16.41
C ALA A 120 -11.93 -1.52 -15.53
N LEU A 121 -11.43 -0.58 -14.71
CA LEU A 121 -12.26 0.37 -13.96
C LEU A 121 -13.05 1.30 -14.90
N LYS A 122 -12.40 1.93 -15.88
CA LYS A 122 -13.07 2.82 -16.85
C LYS A 122 -14.12 2.08 -17.67
N PHE A 123 -13.87 0.82 -18.03
CA PHE A 123 -14.82 -0.02 -18.75
C PHE A 123 -16.10 -0.29 -17.95
N ASP A 124 -15.99 -0.57 -16.64
CA ASP A 124 -17.15 -0.96 -15.85
C ASP A 124 -17.86 0.21 -15.15
N VAL A 125 -17.10 1.16 -14.61
CA VAL A 125 -17.60 2.36 -13.91
C VAL A 125 -18.00 3.47 -14.88
N GLY A 126 -17.41 3.48 -16.09
CA GLY A 126 -17.44 4.62 -16.99
C GLY A 126 -16.34 5.64 -16.68
N VAL A 127 -16.31 6.73 -17.46
CA VAL A 127 -15.33 7.82 -17.32
C VAL A 127 -16.00 9.10 -16.84
N ASN A 128 -15.27 9.97 -16.15
CA ASN A 128 -15.80 11.29 -15.80
C ASN A 128 -16.24 12.08 -17.05
N GLY A 129 -17.36 12.78 -16.96
CA GLY A 129 -18.05 13.41 -18.09
C GLY A 129 -19.03 12.50 -18.85
N ASP A 130 -18.87 11.16 -18.77
CA ASP A 130 -19.85 10.16 -19.20
C ASP A 130 -19.81 8.90 -18.31
N PRO A 131 -20.23 9.01 -17.03
CA PRO A 131 -20.33 7.85 -16.14
C PRO A 131 -21.44 6.87 -16.56
N THR A 132 -22.23 7.18 -17.61
CA THR A 132 -23.23 6.26 -18.16
C THR A 132 -22.66 5.29 -19.20
N SER A 133 -21.39 5.45 -19.58
CA SER A 133 -20.66 4.54 -20.47
C SER A 133 -20.26 3.20 -19.83
N GLY A 134 -20.26 3.12 -18.49
CA GLY A 134 -19.87 1.93 -17.73
C GLY A 134 -20.82 0.74 -17.93
N GLN A 135 -20.26 -0.48 -17.93
CA GLN A 135 -21.06 -1.71 -18.07
C GLN A 135 -21.82 -2.11 -16.80
N GLY A 136 -21.36 -1.71 -15.60
CA GLY A 136 -22.02 -2.03 -14.32
C GLY A 136 -22.09 -3.53 -13.97
N ILE A 137 -21.04 -4.28 -14.31
CA ILE A 137 -20.87 -5.72 -14.06
C ILE A 137 -20.53 -5.99 -12.59
N TYR A 138 -19.75 -5.11 -11.97
CA TYR A 138 -19.25 -5.24 -10.60
C TYR A 138 -19.99 -4.30 -9.64
N ASP A 139 -20.25 -4.79 -8.42
CA ASP A 139 -20.86 -4.02 -7.35
C ASP A 139 -19.82 -3.19 -6.56
N ALA A 140 -18.53 -3.57 -6.61
CA ALA A 140 -17.41 -2.80 -6.04
C ALA A 140 -16.05 -3.21 -6.62
N TYR A 141 -15.00 -2.48 -6.20
CA TYR A 141 -13.67 -2.52 -6.79
C TYR A 141 -12.58 -2.36 -5.72
N ILE A 142 -11.43 -3.02 -5.92
CA ILE A 142 -10.17 -2.63 -5.28
C ILE A 142 -9.50 -1.61 -6.20
N VAL A 143 -9.44 -0.36 -5.74
CA VAL A 143 -8.97 0.78 -6.54
C VAL A 143 -7.77 1.45 -5.87
N GLN A 144 -6.70 1.68 -6.64
CA GLN A 144 -5.60 2.54 -6.20
C GLN A 144 -5.98 4.01 -6.39
N ALA A 145 -5.51 4.86 -5.47
CA ALA A 145 -5.82 6.29 -5.46
C ALA A 145 -5.59 7.04 -6.80
N PRO A 146 -4.53 6.77 -7.60
CA PRO A 146 -4.34 7.44 -8.89
C PRO A 146 -5.51 7.23 -9.86
N TRP A 147 -6.09 6.03 -9.90
CA TRP A 147 -7.14 5.67 -10.85
C TRP A 147 -8.49 6.33 -10.55
N LEU A 148 -8.77 6.66 -9.28
CA LEU A 148 -10.01 7.35 -8.86
C LEU A 148 -10.24 8.64 -9.65
N THR A 149 -9.17 9.38 -9.97
CA THR A 149 -9.23 10.65 -10.73
C THR A 149 -9.91 10.51 -12.10
N SER A 150 -9.97 9.30 -12.67
CA SER A 150 -10.55 9.04 -13.99
C SER A 150 -12.00 8.55 -13.99
N VAL A 151 -12.50 8.07 -12.83
CA VAL A 151 -13.80 7.37 -12.70
C VAL A 151 -14.69 7.83 -11.54
N PHE A 152 -14.25 8.80 -10.72
CA PHE A 152 -14.95 9.15 -9.47
C PHE A 152 -16.42 9.59 -9.62
N GLU A 153 -16.83 10.11 -10.79
CA GLU A 153 -18.23 10.49 -11.04
C GLU A 153 -19.17 9.28 -11.13
N GLY A 154 -18.67 8.13 -11.62
CA GLY A 154 -19.41 6.86 -11.63
C GLY A 154 -19.38 6.12 -10.30
N LEU A 155 -18.53 6.54 -9.36
CA LEU A 155 -18.44 5.95 -8.01
C LEU A 155 -19.38 6.62 -7.01
N GLU A 156 -20.10 5.78 -6.26
CA GLU A 156 -20.97 6.24 -5.17
C GLU A 156 -20.18 6.99 -4.09
N SER A 157 -20.75 8.08 -3.58
CA SER A 157 -20.23 8.78 -2.41
C SER A 157 -20.45 7.96 -1.14
N LEU A 158 -19.35 7.61 -0.48
CA LEU A 158 -19.37 6.90 0.80
C LEU A 158 -19.61 7.86 1.98
N SER A 159 -19.52 9.18 1.75
CA SER A 159 -19.47 10.23 2.79
C SER A 159 -20.62 10.16 3.82
N GLU A 160 -21.87 10.05 3.38
CA GLU A 160 -23.02 9.97 4.29
C GLU A 160 -23.06 8.60 5.00
N ARG A 161 -22.62 7.52 4.35
CA ARG A 161 -22.54 6.20 4.99
C ARG A 161 -21.44 6.13 6.05
N ILE A 162 -20.31 6.79 5.81
CA ILE A 162 -19.24 6.98 6.80
C ILE A 162 -19.79 7.69 8.02
N LYS A 163 -20.43 8.84 7.83
CA LYS A 163 -21.07 9.63 8.90
C LYS A 163 -22.13 8.84 9.68
N LEU A 164 -22.94 8.02 9.01
CA LEU A 164 -23.96 7.18 9.64
C LEU A 164 -23.40 5.94 10.37
N ASN A 165 -22.15 5.55 10.12
CA ASN A 165 -21.50 4.36 10.71
C ASN A 165 -20.14 4.69 11.34
N ASP A 166 -19.91 5.96 11.73
CA ASP A 166 -18.60 6.43 12.20
C ASP A 166 -18.15 5.71 13.48
N ASN A 167 -19.09 5.29 14.32
CA ASN A 167 -18.81 4.45 15.50
C ASN A 167 -18.17 3.09 15.18
N VAL A 168 -18.11 2.69 13.90
CA VAL A 168 -17.52 1.42 13.46
C VAL A 168 -16.47 1.63 12.37
N ILE A 169 -16.79 2.37 11.30
CA ILE A 169 -15.83 2.72 10.24
C ILE A 169 -14.69 3.57 10.82
N ARG A 170 -15.01 4.44 11.79
CA ARG A 170 -14.07 5.33 12.49
C ARG A 170 -13.14 6.01 11.49
N PHE A 171 -13.70 6.65 10.47
CA PHE A 171 -12.92 7.09 9.31
C PHE A 171 -11.78 8.02 9.72
N ASN A 172 -11.99 8.86 10.74
CA ASN A 172 -10.96 9.76 11.29
C ASN A 172 -9.85 9.08 12.14
N ASP A 173 -9.98 7.77 12.45
CA ASP A 173 -8.91 6.91 13.02
C ASP A 173 -7.86 6.55 11.94
N ILE A 174 -8.19 6.75 10.65
CA ILE A 174 -7.29 6.56 9.52
C ILE A 174 -6.43 7.81 9.32
N ASN A 175 -5.13 7.62 9.06
CA ASN A 175 -4.19 8.72 8.83
C ASN A 175 -4.68 9.67 7.70
N GLN A 176 -4.38 10.97 7.85
CA GLN A 176 -4.90 12.01 6.95
C GLN A 176 -4.55 11.79 5.48
N ALA A 177 -3.32 11.38 5.17
CA ALA A 177 -2.88 11.17 3.79
C ALA A 177 -3.72 10.09 3.08
N SER A 178 -3.98 8.97 3.75
CA SER A 178 -4.82 7.89 3.21
C SER A 178 -6.29 8.32 3.06
N ARG A 179 -6.83 9.14 3.96
CA ARG A 179 -8.18 9.72 3.83
C ARG A 179 -8.28 10.69 2.65
N SER A 180 -7.28 11.54 2.46
CA SER A 180 -7.19 12.48 1.34
C SER A 180 -7.09 11.75 0.00
N ALA A 181 -6.27 10.69 -0.09
CA ALA A 181 -6.05 9.91 -1.31
C ALA A 181 -7.30 9.22 -1.88
N VAL A 182 -8.35 9.03 -1.06
CA VAL A 182 -9.64 8.43 -1.47
C VAL A 182 -10.79 9.45 -1.57
N SER A 183 -10.50 10.73 -1.42
CA SER A 183 -11.50 11.81 -1.38
C SER A 183 -11.37 12.71 -2.60
N PHE A 184 -12.45 12.85 -3.38
CA PHE A 184 -12.51 13.66 -4.59
C PHE A 184 -13.83 14.45 -4.65
N ASP A 185 -13.74 15.70 -5.11
CA ASP A 185 -14.88 16.64 -5.17
C ASP A 185 -15.58 16.80 -3.81
N GLY A 186 -14.80 17.00 -2.75
CA GLY A 186 -15.28 17.12 -1.36
C GLY A 186 -15.94 15.86 -0.77
N GLN A 187 -15.87 14.72 -1.46
CA GLN A 187 -16.59 13.50 -1.09
C GLN A 187 -15.67 12.28 -1.05
N VAL A 188 -15.90 11.38 -0.10
CA VAL A 188 -15.15 10.13 0.03
C VAL A 188 -15.67 9.13 -1.00
N ARG A 189 -14.79 8.65 -1.90
CA ARG A 189 -15.13 7.77 -3.04
C ARG A 189 -14.70 6.32 -2.84
N ALA A 190 -13.73 6.08 -1.96
CA ALA A 190 -13.30 4.75 -1.53
C ALA A 190 -13.01 4.76 -0.03
N LEU A 191 -12.94 3.58 0.60
CA LEU A 191 -12.41 3.45 1.97
C LEU A 191 -10.95 2.98 1.89
N PRO A 192 -10.02 3.58 2.65
CA PRO A 192 -8.63 3.16 2.66
C PRO A 192 -8.50 1.74 3.20
N LEU A 193 -7.93 0.86 2.38
CA LEU A 193 -7.75 -0.56 2.66
C LEU A 193 -6.29 -0.86 3.06
N ASP A 194 -5.36 -0.34 2.27
CA ASP A 194 -3.92 -0.45 2.45
C ASP A 194 -3.29 0.92 2.12
N ALA A 195 -2.10 1.19 2.62
CA ALA A 195 -1.40 2.45 2.45
C ALA A 195 0.10 2.20 2.26
N ASP A 196 0.53 2.17 1.01
CA ASP A 196 1.92 2.04 0.66
C ASP A 196 2.67 3.37 0.74
N TYR A 197 3.86 3.32 1.34
CA TYR A 197 4.91 4.32 1.23
C TYR A 197 6.18 3.62 0.74
N ILE A 198 7.21 4.35 0.33
CA ILE A 198 8.51 3.72 0.04
C ILE A 198 9.30 3.63 1.34
N ALA A 199 9.82 2.44 1.65
CA ALA A 199 10.60 2.15 2.85
C ALA A 199 11.98 1.57 2.48
N MET A 200 12.91 1.62 3.44
CA MET A 200 14.26 1.07 3.29
C MET A 200 14.54 0.00 4.37
N GLY A 201 14.95 -1.19 3.92
CA GLY A 201 15.55 -2.21 4.77
C GLY A 201 17.05 -2.33 4.48
N TYR A 202 17.85 -2.67 5.50
CA TYR A 202 19.26 -2.99 5.32
C TYR A 202 19.66 -4.26 6.08
N ARG A 203 20.70 -4.94 5.61
CA ARG A 203 21.32 -6.13 6.22
C ARG A 203 22.29 -5.70 7.31
N GLN A 204 21.93 -5.90 8.58
CA GLN A 204 22.81 -5.55 9.70
C GLN A 204 24.09 -6.41 9.70
N ASP A 205 23.98 -7.69 9.36
CA ASP A 205 25.08 -8.61 9.20
C ASP A 205 26.05 -8.20 8.08
N VAL A 206 25.55 -7.71 6.93
CA VAL A 206 26.41 -7.21 5.84
C VAL A 206 27.13 -5.93 6.25
N PHE A 207 26.44 -5.01 6.96
CA PHE A 207 27.06 -3.81 7.50
C PHE A 207 28.16 -4.16 8.53
N ASN A 208 27.91 -5.13 9.41
CA ASN A 208 28.90 -5.61 10.39
C ASN A 208 30.09 -6.34 9.72
N LYS A 209 29.84 -7.25 8.76
CA LYS A 209 30.85 -7.98 7.98
C LYS A 209 31.83 -7.02 7.29
N HIS A 210 31.31 -5.91 6.78
CA HIS A 210 32.04 -4.97 5.93
C HIS A 210 32.56 -3.72 6.64
N ALA A 211 32.19 -3.49 7.91
CA ALA A 211 32.54 -2.27 8.65
C ALA A 211 34.05 -1.96 8.65
N SER A 212 34.91 -2.93 8.99
CA SER A 212 36.36 -2.74 9.03
C SER A 212 36.94 -2.41 7.65
N ARG A 213 36.49 -3.13 6.61
CA ARG A 213 36.94 -2.93 5.23
C ARG A 213 36.50 -1.57 4.69
N TYR A 214 35.28 -1.15 5.01
CA TYR A 214 34.73 0.15 4.59
C TYR A 214 35.48 1.32 5.25
N LEU A 215 35.85 1.18 6.53
CA LEU A 215 36.69 2.15 7.22
C LEU A 215 38.11 2.21 6.62
N GLU A 216 38.68 1.07 6.24
CA GLU A 216 40.00 1.00 5.58
C GLU A 216 40.00 1.61 4.17
N GLU A 217 39.02 1.28 3.33
CA GLU A 217 38.94 1.76 1.94
C GLU A 217 38.50 3.23 1.81
N PHE A 218 37.63 3.71 2.70
CA PHE A 218 37.00 5.04 2.56
C PHE A 218 37.30 6.04 3.68
N GLY A 219 37.93 5.62 4.79
CA GLY A 219 38.22 6.49 5.93
C GLY A 219 36.97 6.96 6.71
N GLU A 220 35.83 6.30 6.50
CA GLU A 220 34.52 6.65 7.07
C GLU A 220 33.90 5.39 7.70
N GLU A 221 33.12 5.53 8.77
CA GLU A 221 32.40 4.40 9.36
C GLU A 221 31.18 3.99 8.50
N LEU A 222 30.99 2.67 8.31
CA LEU A 222 29.81 2.14 7.63
C LEU A 222 28.58 2.26 8.53
N THR A 223 27.81 3.33 8.33
CA THR A 223 26.62 3.66 9.12
C THR A 223 25.36 3.60 8.27
N VAL A 224 24.21 3.36 8.91
CA VAL A 224 22.91 3.29 8.21
C VAL A 224 22.62 4.64 7.55
N PRO A 225 22.37 4.69 6.22
CA PRO A 225 22.18 5.96 5.52
C PRO A 225 20.99 6.73 6.08
N ARG A 226 21.23 8.01 6.36
CA ARG A 226 20.21 8.99 6.78
C ARG A 226 19.73 9.84 5.61
N THR A 227 20.56 9.98 4.59
CA THR A 227 20.25 10.75 3.37
C THR A 227 20.13 9.87 2.12
N ILE A 228 19.41 10.35 1.10
CA ILE A 228 19.40 9.71 -0.22
C ILE A 228 20.82 9.64 -0.79
N GLU A 229 21.61 10.72 -0.68
CA GLU A 229 23.00 10.74 -1.14
C GLU A 229 23.89 9.73 -0.39
N GLU A 230 23.74 9.60 0.93
CA GLU A 230 24.42 8.57 1.73
C GLU A 230 24.01 7.16 1.28
N MET A 231 22.72 6.93 1.03
CA MET A 231 22.21 5.64 0.55
C MET A 231 22.78 5.29 -0.84
N VAL A 232 22.87 6.25 -1.76
CA VAL A 232 23.49 6.05 -3.08
C VAL A 232 24.99 5.75 -2.94
N ILE A 233 25.72 6.53 -2.14
CA ILE A 233 27.16 6.35 -1.92
C ILE A 233 27.46 4.99 -1.28
N ILE A 234 26.71 4.59 -0.26
CA ILE A 234 26.87 3.27 0.38
C ILE A 234 26.53 2.14 -0.60
N SER A 235 25.46 2.28 -1.39
CA SER A 235 25.10 1.32 -2.43
C SER A 235 26.22 1.16 -3.47
N GLU A 236 26.79 2.26 -3.96
CA GLU A 236 27.93 2.26 -4.89
C GLU A 236 29.20 1.63 -4.30
N ARG A 237 29.49 1.88 -3.02
CA ARG A 237 30.69 1.39 -2.33
C ARG A 237 30.63 -0.08 -1.94
N LEU A 238 29.44 -0.60 -1.59
CA LEU A 238 29.25 -2.02 -1.27
C LEU A 238 29.08 -2.89 -2.52
N ASN A 239 28.66 -2.31 -3.64
CA ASN A 239 28.51 -3.04 -4.90
C ASN A 239 29.83 -3.67 -5.37
N GLY A 240 29.78 -4.95 -5.74
CA GLY A 240 30.92 -5.77 -6.13
C GLY A 240 31.66 -6.44 -4.97
N TRP A 241 31.24 -6.24 -3.71
CA TRP A 241 31.79 -6.97 -2.56
C TRP A 241 30.96 -8.23 -2.32
N ASP A 242 31.59 -9.32 -1.90
CA ASP A 242 30.90 -10.55 -1.48
C ASP A 242 30.09 -10.28 -0.19
N HIS A 243 28.76 -10.39 -0.26
CA HIS A 243 27.87 -10.26 0.90
C HIS A 243 27.49 -11.63 1.47
N ASN A 244 27.16 -12.60 0.62
CA ASN A 244 26.61 -13.90 1.02
C ASN A 244 27.66 -15.01 1.33
N GLY A 245 28.93 -14.83 0.98
CA GLY A 245 30.02 -15.78 1.16
C GLY A 245 30.30 -16.72 -0.02
N ASP A 246 29.69 -16.51 -1.19
CA ASP A 246 29.85 -17.40 -2.36
C ASP A 246 31.09 -17.11 -3.23
N GLY A 247 31.81 -16.02 -2.96
CA GLY A 247 33.00 -15.59 -3.70
C GLY A 247 32.71 -14.78 -4.98
N GLU A 248 31.44 -14.54 -5.32
CA GLU A 248 31.05 -13.59 -6.36
C GLU A 248 30.89 -12.16 -5.79
N GLY A 249 30.86 -11.16 -6.68
CA GLY A 249 30.49 -9.79 -6.30
C GLY A 249 28.98 -9.64 -6.20
N ASP A 250 28.51 -9.01 -5.12
CA ASP A 250 27.08 -8.75 -4.87
C ASP A 250 26.66 -7.32 -5.16
N TRP A 251 25.37 -7.03 -5.08
CA TRP A 251 24.80 -5.70 -5.30
C TRP A 251 24.74 -4.91 -4.00
N GLY A 252 24.80 -3.58 -4.11
CA GLY A 252 24.57 -2.68 -2.98
C GLY A 252 23.12 -2.75 -2.49
N PHE A 253 22.32 -1.72 -2.74
CA PHE A 253 20.90 -1.76 -2.42
C PHE A 253 20.07 -2.17 -3.65
N CYS A 254 19.09 -3.03 -3.41
CA CYS A 254 18.26 -3.62 -4.46
C CYS A 254 16.89 -2.94 -4.60
N LEU A 255 16.40 -2.83 -5.82
CA LEU A 255 15.08 -2.26 -6.15
C LEU A 255 14.43 -2.93 -7.38
N THR A 256 13.21 -2.51 -7.67
CA THR A 256 12.62 -2.65 -9.02
C THR A 256 12.41 -1.23 -9.53
N PRO A 257 12.97 -0.82 -10.68
CA PRO A 257 12.92 0.57 -11.14
C PRO A 257 11.55 0.90 -11.76
N GLN A 258 10.53 1.06 -10.92
CA GLN A 258 9.19 1.54 -11.28
C GLN A 258 9.03 3.02 -10.92
N THR A 259 8.03 3.68 -11.50
CA THR A 259 7.78 5.13 -11.36
C THR A 259 7.67 5.60 -9.90
N ASN A 260 7.03 4.82 -9.04
CA ASN A 260 6.91 5.12 -7.61
C ASN A 260 8.26 5.12 -6.87
N TYR A 261 9.20 4.23 -7.21
CA TYR A 261 10.56 4.25 -6.65
C TYR A 261 11.36 5.45 -7.13
N PHE A 262 11.19 5.87 -8.39
CA PHE A 262 11.77 7.12 -8.88
C PHE A 262 11.17 8.35 -8.16
N GLN A 263 9.86 8.39 -7.98
CA GLN A 263 9.18 9.46 -7.25
C GLN A 263 9.66 9.61 -5.80
N ALA A 264 10.04 8.51 -5.12
CA ALA A 264 10.65 8.58 -3.78
C ALA A 264 12.05 9.23 -3.75
N PHE A 265 12.77 9.26 -4.88
CA PHE A 265 13.98 10.06 -5.03
C PHE A 265 13.65 11.52 -5.40
N VAL A 266 12.61 11.75 -6.22
CA VAL A 266 12.22 13.09 -6.65
C VAL A 266 11.61 13.92 -5.52
N ALA A 267 10.65 13.37 -4.78
CA ALA A 267 9.82 14.13 -3.84
C ALA A 267 10.64 14.85 -2.75
N PRO A 268 11.61 14.22 -2.04
CA PRO A 268 12.39 14.92 -1.01
C PRO A 268 13.30 16.02 -1.57
N HIS A 269 13.77 15.89 -2.81
CA HIS A 269 14.58 16.92 -3.47
C HIS A 269 13.73 18.09 -3.99
N LEU A 270 12.53 17.85 -4.53
CA LEU A 270 11.63 18.94 -4.93
C LEU A 270 11.02 19.67 -3.73
N GLN A 271 10.55 18.95 -2.71
CA GLN A 271 9.97 19.54 -1.48
C GLN A 271 10.98 20.36 -0.65
N THR A 272 12.28 20.18 -0.87
CA THR A 272 13.32 21.00 -0.22
C THR A 272 13.77 22.18 -1.07
N GLN A 273 13.81 22.04 -2.40
CA GLN A 273 14.21 23.13 -3.31
C GLN A 273 13.11 24.17 -3.53
N LEU A 274 11.83 23.78 -3.48
CA LEU A 274 10.71 24.68 -3.74
C LEU A 274 10.25 25.48 -2.49
N LYS A 275 10.84 25.21 -1.31
CA LYS A 275 10.51 25.90 -0.04
C LYS A 275 11.08 27.31 0.09
N ASP A 276 12.13 27.65 -0.65
CA ASP A 276 12.81 28.94 -0.55
C ASP A 276 12.20 30.01 -1.47
N ASP A 277 11.26 29.63 -2.34
CA ASP A 277 10.45 30.56 -3.10
C ASP A 277 9.25 31.01 -2.26
N LYS A 278 9.16 32.33 -2.02
CA LYS A 278 8.31 32.93 -0.98
C LYS A 278 6.84 32.99 -1.38
N ASP A 279 6.57 32.83 -2.67
CA ASP A 279 5.23 32.78 -3.24
C ASP A 279 4.83 31.33 -3.58
N ALA A 280 5.72 30.34 -3.38
CA ALA A 280 5.48 28.95 -3.69
C ALA A 280 4.75 28.22 -2.55
N ASP A 281 3.42 28.32 -2.53
CA ASP A 281 2.56 27.33 -1.87
C ASP A 281 2.63 26.00 -2.65
N THR A 282 3.72 25.26 -2.48
CA THR A 282 3.87 23.91 -3.08
C THR A 282 3.06 22.89 -2.29
N GLY A 283 1.75 23.09 -2.22
CA GLY A 283 0.77 22.22 -1.59
C GLY A 283 0.81 20.82 -2.19
N GLN A 284 1.71 19.98 -1.65
CA GLN A 284 2.00 18.58 -2.00
C GLN A 284 2.37 18.28 -3.48
N ASN A 285 2.27 19.25 -4.38
CA ASN A 285 2.49 19.07 -5.82
C ASN A 285 3.99 19.17 -6.18
N ILE A 286 4.47 18.17 -6.93
CA ILE A 286 5.85 18.05 -7.42
C ILE A 286 5.93 17.87 -8.94
N PHE A 287 4.80 18.08 -9.65
CA PHE A 287 4.64 17.70 -11.06
C PHE A 287 4.45 18.90 -11.98
N PHE A 288 3.60 19.84 -11.61
CA PHE A 288 3.24 21.01 -12.42
C PHE A 288 2.87 22.21 -11.55
N ASP A 289 3.06 23.41 -12.07
CA ASP A 289 2.50 24.64 -11.49
C ASP A 289 0.96 24.60 -11.58
N VAL A 290 0.26 24.95 -10.50
CA VAL A 290 -1.19 24.72 -10.39
C VAL A 290 -2.05 25.73 -11.15
N ASP A 291 -1.52 26.91 -11.46
CA ASP A 291 -2.24 27.97 -12.19
C ASP A 291 -2.00 27.88 -13.70
N THR A 292 -0.78 27.52 -14.12
CA THR A 292 -0.33 27.50 -15.52
C THR A 292 -0.27 26.11 -16.14
N PHE A 293 -0.26 25.05 -15.32
CA PHE A 293 0.02 23.66 -15.71
C PHE A 293 1.40 23.44 -16.36
N GLU A 294 2.36 24.37 -16.21
CA GLU A 294 3.74 24.16 -16.67
C GLU A 294 4.47 23.11 -15.79
N PRO A 295 5.26 22.19 -16.38
CA PRO A 295 5.83 21.07 -15.63
C PRO A 295 7.04 21.45 -14.77
N LEU A 296 7.02 21.09 -13.48
CA LEU A 296 8.07 21.37 -12.48
C LEU A 296 9.31 20.45 -12.61
N ILE A 297 9.60 19.95 -13.81
CA ILE A 297 10.70 19.00 -14.06
C ILE A 297 12.02 19.66 -14.47
N TYR A 298 11.99 20.95 -14.83
CA TYR A 298 13.13 21.69 -15.37
C TYR A 298 13.92 22.48 -14.31
N ASN A 299 14.14 21.88 -13.14
CA ASN A 299 14.92 22.48 -12.04
C ASN A 299 16.05 21.56 -11.54
N ASP A 300 16.92 22.10 -10.68
CA ASP A 300 18.09 21.39 -10.17
C ASP A 300 17.75 20.27 -9.17
N GLY A 301 16.61 20.38 -8.45
CA GLY A 301 16.12 19.30 -7.59
C GLY A 301 15.74 18.05 -8.38
N PHE A 302 14.98 18.21 -9.48
CA PHE A 302 14.64 17.11 -10.39
C PHE A 302 15.89 16.54 -11.06
N ARG A 303 16.80 17.41 -11.55
CA ARG A 303 18.09 17.00 -12.12
C ARG A 303 18.90 16.16 -11.13
N LYS A 304 18.94 16.56 -9.85
CA LYS A 304 19.68 15.84 -8.81
C LYS A 304 19.05 14.49 -8.48
N ALA A 305 17.72 14.43 -8.39
CA ALA A 305 17.00 13.16 -8.20
C ALA A 305 17.26 12.17 -9.34
N VAL A 306 17.28 12.62 -10.60
CA VAL A 306 17.63 11.78 -11.77
C VAL A 306 19.08 11.28 -11.68
N GLU A 307 20.04 12.13 -11.33
CA GLU A 307 21.45 11.73 -11.14
C GLU A 307 21.58 10.63 -10.06
N LEU A 308 20.97 10.85 -8.89
CA LEU A 308 21.02 9.93 -7.76
C LEU A 308 20.33 8.60 -8.06
N TYR A 309 19.15 8.64 -8.69
CA TYR A 309 18.41 7.45 -9.07
C TYR A 309 19.14 6.62 -10.12
N TRP A 310 19.75 7.26 -11.12
CA TRP A 310 20.58 6.56 -12.12
C TRP A 310 21.78 5.87 -11.47
N ARG A 311 22.52 6.58 -10.62
CA ARG A 311 23.64 6.04 -9.85
C ARG A 311 23.23 4.85 -8.97
N PHE A 312 22.08 4.96 -8.32
CA PHE A 312 21.49 3.89 -7.53
C PHE A 312 21.15 2.65 -8.36
N VAL A 313 20.48 2.81 -9.50
CA VAL A 313 20.20 1.71 -10.44
C VAL A 313 21.51 1.05 -10.88
N LYS A 314 22.56 1.85 -11.14
CA LYS A 314 23.92 1.39 -11.50
C LYS A 314 24.71 0.69 -10.38
N SER A 315 24.21 0.64 -9.14
CA SER A 315 24.77 -0.16 -8.03
C SER A 315 23.84 -1.29 -7.53
N SER A 316 22.66 -1.42 -8.15
CA SER A 316 21.61 -2.38 -7.77
C SER A 316 21.61 -3.67 -8.58
N ASN A 317 20.68 -4.59 -8.26
CA ASN A 317 20.29 -5.75 -9.06
C ASN A 317 19.73 -5.42 -10.46
N CYS A 318 19.60 -4.15 -10.83
CA CYS A 318 19.12 -3.65 -12.12
C CYS A 318 20.22 -2.90 -12.91
N GLN A 319 21.49 -3.20 -12.61
CA GLN A 319 22.69 -2.63 -13.24
C GLN A 319 22.76 -2.69 -14.77
N TYR A 320 22.10 -3.69 -15.35
CA TYR A 320 22.08 -3.99 -16.78
C TYR A 320 20.63 -4.02 -17.25
N GLN A 321 20.38 -3.49 -18.45
CA GLN A 321 19.08 -3.64 -19.09
C GLN A 321 18.83 -5.12 -19.37
N THR A 322 17.78 -5.66 -18.75
CA THR A 322 17.33 -7.03 -18.97
C THR A 322 16.82 -7.23 -20.40
N PRO A 323 17.03 -8.41 -21.02
CA PRO A 323 16.46 -8.73 -22.32
C PRO A 323 14.93 -8.58 -22.36
N ASN A 324 14.41 -8.23 -23.54
CA ASN A 324 13.02 -7.85 -23.79
C ASN A 324 11.98 -8.62 -22.95
N GLY A 325 11.26 -7.91 -22.09
CA GLY A 325 10.14 -8.42 -21.30
C GLY A 325 10.48 -8.90 -19.89
N GLN A 326 11.74 -9.22 -19.58
CA GLN A 326 12.14 -9.56 -18.21
C GLN A 326 12.24 -8.29 -17.35
N LYS A 327 11.44 -8.18 -16.28
CA LYS A 327 11.59 -7.11 -15.27
C LYS A 327 12.64 -7.55 -14.22
N CYS A 328 13.77 -6.85 -14.11
CA CYS A 328 14.69 -7.04 -12.98
C CYS A 328 13.94 -6.75 -11.67
N SER A 329 14.11 -7.58 -10.63
CA SER A 329 13.19 -7.54 -9.47
C SER A 329 13.89 -7.72 -8.13
N ARG A 330 13.69 -6.76 -7.22
CA ARG A 330 14.06 -6.92 -5.81
C ARG A 330 13.41 -8.15 -5.15
N LYS A 331 12.20 -8.54 -5.59
CA LYS A 331 11.44 -9.67 -5.04
C LYS A 331 12.16 -11.02 -5.26
N THR A 332 13.04 -11.10 -6.26
CA THR A 332 13.86 -12.29 -6.56
C THR A 332 15.34 -12.10 -6.26
N ALA A 333 15.86 -10.86 -6.31
CA ALA A 333 17.26 -10.57 -6.01
C ALA A 333 17.57 -10.59 -4.50
N PHE A 334 16.78 -9.87 -3.70
CA PHE A 334 17.03 -9.72 -2.26
C PHE A 334 17.07 -11.05 -1.47
N PRO A 335 16.22 -12.05 -1.75
CA PRO A 335 16.23 -13.32 -1.01
C PRO A 335 17.44 -14.21 -1.28
N THR A 336 18.27 -13.88 -2.27
CA THR A 336 19.55 -14.59 -2.54
C THR A 336 20.67 -14.19 -1.57
N GLY A 337 20.43 -13.19 -0.72
CA GLY A 337 21.44 -12.63 0.17
C GLY A 337 22.39 -11.63 -0.49
N ARG A 338 22.37 -11.52 -1.83
CA ARG A 338 23.28 -10.70 -2.67
C ARG A 338 22.97 -9.19 -2.70
N CYS A 339 22.34 -8.67 -1.65
CA CYS A 339 21.92 -7.27 -1.54
C CYS A 339 22.23 -6.78 -0.12
N ALA A 340 23.03 -5.73 0.03
CA ALA A 340 23.27 -5.05 1.30
C ALA A 340 22.01 -4.38 1.87
N GLY A 341 21.03 -4.06 1.03
CA GLY A 341 19.74 -3.53 1.44
C GLY A 341 18.69 -3.57 0.34
N VAL A 342 17.51 -3.05 0.63
CA VAL A 342 16.37 -3.01 -0.30
C VAL A 342 15.54 -1.76 -0.12
N ILE A 343 15.10 -1.19 -1.26
CA ILE A 343 14.02 -0.20 -1.30
C ILE A 343 12.75 -0.91 -1.72
N SER A 344 11.71 -0.85 -0.90
CA SER A 344 10.43 -1.53 -1.18
C SER A 344 9.27 -0.88 -0.43
N MET A 345 8.06 -1.11 -0.94
CA MET A 345 6.79 -0.93 -0.25
C MET A 345 6.64 -1.88 0.97
N PRO A 346 6.05 -1.42 2.11
CA PRO A 346 5.89 -2.17 3.37
C PRO A 346 5.29 -3.57 3.24
N GLY A 347 4.24 -3.75 2.43
CA GLY A 347 3.62 -5.07 2.23
C GLY A 347 4.58 -6.06 1.56
N THR A 348 5.30 -5.61 0.52
CA THR A 348 6.34 -6.42 -0.12
C THR A 348 7.54 -6.64 0.82
N LEU A 349 7.96 -5.62 1.57
CA LEU A 349 9.07 -5.74 2.52
C LEU A 349 8.73 -6.77 3.61
N THR A 350 7.55 -6.69 4.21
CA THR A 350 7.08 -7.69 5.19
C THR A 350 7.13 -9.12 4.63
N ASN A 351 6.77 -9.32 3.35
CA ASN A 351 6.87 -10.63 2.69
C ASN A 351 8.30 -11.08 2.34
N LEU A 352 9.27 -10.16 2.29
CA LEU A 352 10.71 -10.44 2.17
C LEU A 352 11.37 -10.74 3.54
N LEU A 353 10.83 -10.17 4.63
CA LEU A 353 11.46 -10.22 5.96
C LEU A 353 10.83 -11.25 6.92
N ARG A 354 9.55 -11.60 6.76
CA ARG A 354 8.81 -12.49 7.68
C ARG A 354 9.13 -13.96 7.40
N GLU A 355 9.26 -14.76 8.45
CA GLU A 355 9.34 -16.23 8.33
C GLU A 355 8.11 -16.81 7.62
N GLY A 356 8.34 -17.71 6.65
CA GLY A 356 7.29 -18.22 5.76
C GLY A 356 6.68 -17.15 4.83
N GLY A 357 7.25 -15.94 4.78
CA GLY A 357 6.84 -14.89 3.86
C GLY A 357 7.09 -15.31 2.41
N LYS A 358 6.21 -14.85 1.49
CA LYS A 358 6.19 -15.26 0.07
C LYS A 358 7.53 -15.06 -0.66
N TYR A 359 8.39 -14.18 -0.16
CA TYR A 359 9.70 -13.87 -0.74
C TYR A 359 10.83 -13.97 0.30
N ALA A 360 10.65 -14.62 1.45
CA ALA A 360 11.69 -14.68 2.46
C ALA A 360 12.83 -15.63 2.04
N PRO A 361 14.10 -15.33 2.38
CA PRO A 361 15.20 -16.29 2.26
C PRO A 361 14.89 -17.54 3.10
N PRO A 362 15.33 -18.74 2.66
CA PRO A 362 15.08 -19.98 3.38
C PRO A 362 15.86 -20.00 4.72
N PRO A 363 15.39 -20.71 5.76
CA PRO A 363 15.94 -20.61 7.12
C PRO A 363 17.45 -20.86 7.22
N GLU A 364 18.00 -21.78 6.43
CA GLU A 364 19.43 -22.09 6.37
C GLU A 364 20.31 -20.92 5.89
N ASN A 365 19.73 -19.95 5.16
CA ASN A 365 20.39 -18.72 4.73
C ASN A 365 20.00 -17.52 5.60
N ARG A 366 19.27 -17.74 6.69
CA ARG A 366 18.93 -16.73 7.69
C ARG A 366 19.85 -16.87 8.88
N MET A 367 20.49 -15.79 9.29
CA MET A 367 21.40 -15.79 10.45
C MET A 367 20.64 -15.73 11.79
N ASP A 368 19.47 -16.39 11.88
CA ASP A 368 18.49 -16.31 12.98
C ASP A 368 19.10 -16.61 14.37
N GLU A 369 20.29 -17.22 14.44
CA GLU A 369 21.04 -17.52 15.67
C GLU A 369 21.86 -16.35 16.26
N PHE A 370 22.14 -15.29 15.49
CA PHE A 370 22.97 -14.15 15.93
C PHE A 370 22.18 -12.94 16.42
N LEU A 371 20.86 -13.09 16.58
CA LEU A 371 19.91 -11.99 16.48
C LEU A 371 18.87 -12.08 17.59
N GLU A 372 18.69 -11.00 18.33
CA GLU A 372 17.55 -10.90 19.24
C GLU A 372 16.25 -10.78 18.43
N GLU A 373 15.10 -11.08 19.04
CA GLU A 373 13.80 -11.01 18.36
C GLU A 373 13.57 -9.60 17.79
N GLY A 374 13.52 -9.50 16.45
CA GLY A 374 13.41 -8.23 15.73
C GLY A 374 14.72 -7.65 15.15
N GLN A 375 15.89 -8.24 15.44
CA GLN A 375 17.20 -7.70 15.04
C GLN A 375 17.85 -8.35 13.80
N TYR A 376 17.14 -9.16 13.00
CA TYR A 376 17.72 -9.64 11.72
C TYR A 376 17.88 -8.53 10.68
N TRP A 377 16.90 -7.65 10.66
CA TRP A 377 16.75 -6.63 9.64
C TRP A 377 16.62 -5.29 10.31
N GLY A 378 17.57 -4.41 10.06
CA GLY A 378 17.42 -3.02 10.43
C GLY A 378 16.31 -2.41 9.58
N ARG A 379 15.10 -2.36 10.15
CA ARG A 379 13.96 -1.67 9.53
C ARG A 379 14.14 -0.17 9.73
N ARG A 380 14.11 0.58 8.64
CA ARG A 380 13.89 2.02 8.69
C ARG A 380 12.45 2.27 8.27
N GLU A 381 11.59 2.62 9.22
CA GLU A 381 10.16 2.92 8.97
C GLU A 381 10.00 4.11 8.00
N VAL A 382 11.01 4.97 7.92
CA VAL A 382 11.02 6.17 7.06
C VAL A 382 12.15 6.06 6.05
N PHE A 383 11.86 6.24 4.75
CA PHE A 383 12.89 6.34 3.71
C PHE A 383 13.94 7.43 4.05
N PRO A 384 15.22 7.29 3.66
CA PRO A 384 16.18 8.38 3.79
C PRO A 384 15.68 9.65 3.10
N ALA A 385 15.70 10.78 3.80
CA ALA A 385 15.29 12.07 3.26
C ALA A 385 16.45 12.75 2.50
N ALA A 386 16.22 13.90 1.88
CA ALA A 386 17.29 14.72 1.31
C ALA A 386 17.72 15.85 2.27
N PRO A 387 18.92 15.75 2.87
CA PRO A 387 19.65 16.94 3.29
C PRO A 387 21.13 16.91 2.87
N LYS A 388 21.50 17.81 1.95
CA LYS A 388 22.87 18.31 1.71
C LYS A 388 22.91 19.61 0.88
N TYR A 389 21.79 19.98 0.22
CA TYR A 389 21.71 21.09 -0.75
C TYR A 389 20.80 22.28 -0.34
N ALA A 390 20.20 22.26 0.85
CA ALA A 390 19.53 23.45 1.38
C ALA A 390 20.56 24.31 2.14
N PRO A 391 20.66 25.64 1.89
CA PRO A 391 21.34 26.52 2.83
C PRO A 391 20.64 26.45 4.19
N PRO A 392 21.36 26.58 5.32
CA PRO A 392 20.70 26.55 6.63
C PRO A 392 19.75 27.74 6.75
N PRO A 393 18.46 27.52 7.11
CA PRO A 393 17.61 28.61 7.54
C PRO A 393 18.20 29.19 8.83
N GLU A 394 18.55 30.47 8.82
CA GLU A 394 18.68 31.21 10.08
C GLU A 394 17.28 31.21 10.74
N ASN A 395 17.22 30.72 11.98
CA ASN A 395 16.02 30.36 12.75
C ASN A 395 15.44 28.97 12.43
N ARG A 396 15.79 27.98 13.26
CA ARG A 396 14.98 26.75 13.38
C ARG A 396 13.66 27.07 14.04
N MET A 397 12.57 26.56 13.47
CA MET A 397 11.30 26.40 14.17
C MET A 397 11.32 25.05 14.90
N ASP A 398 11.80 25.06 16.14
CA ASP A 398 11.58 23.95 17.09
C ASP A 398 10.23 24.13 17.86
N GLU A 399 9.36 25.05 17.40
CA GLU A 399 8.06 25.42 17.99
C GLU A 399 6.90 25.23 16.99
N PHE A 400 6.49 23.98 16.68
CA PHE A 400 5.12 23.67 16.20
C PHE A 400 4.74 22.22 16.54
N LEU A 401 4.66 21.95 17.84
CA LEU A 401 3.87 20.85 18.41
C LEU A 401 3.00 21.38 19.55
N GLU A 402 2.19 22.39 19.27
CA GLU A 402 1.10 22.79 20.17
C GLU A 402 -0.16 23.22 19.41
N GLU A 403 -1.28 22.81 20.00
CA GLU A 403 -2.70 22.94 19.66
C GLU A 403 -3.16 23.82 18.47
N GLY A 404 -3.78 23.14 17.50
CA GLY A 404 -5.11 23.50 17.00
C GLY A 404 -5.23 24.71 16.06
N GLN A 405 -5.25 24.46 14.75
CA GLN A 405 -6.01 25.28 13.80
C GLN A 405 -6.64 24.42 12.69
N TYR A 406 -7.98 24.43 12.67
CA TYR A 406 -8.78 23.98 11.54
C TYR A 406 -8.67 25.00 10.39
N TRP A 407 -8.44 24.55 9.17
CA TRP A 407 -8.64 25.36 7.97
C TRP A 407 -9.15 24.53 6.78
N GLY A 408 -10.16 25.08 6.12
CA GLY A 408 -10.50 24.88 4.69
C GLY A 408 -11.00 23.50 4.28
#